data_AF-A0A6G3X4Z6-F1
#
_entry.id   AF-A0A6G3X4Z6-F1
#
_cell.length_a   1.000
_cell.length_b   1.000
_cell.length_c   1.000
_cell.angle_alpha   90.00
_cell.angle_beta   90.00
_cell.angle_gamma   90.00
#
_symmetry.space_group_name_H-M   'P 1'
#
loop_
_entity.id
_entity.type
_entity.pdbx_description
1 polymer ?
#
loop_
_entity_poly.entity_id
_entity_poly.type
_entity_poly.pdbx_seq_one_letter_code
_entity_poly.pdbx_strand_id
1 'polypeptide(L)'
;PAAARGTTELIAKRLGVPATAASLAAVDPEALLTAQTGVTSGGNPLTGRNSFQPVVDGELLPHDPVEALHAGASAGIDLLLGTNTEEYRLWFVPGGLTEKISRLKLRLALLKFRVPNATARVYRANRPDATPGEILGALATDLLLRVPLNRLADARTHAPGATYVYEFGWPTPVQRLGACHALE
;
A
#
# COMPACT_ATOMS: atom_id res chain seq x y z
N PRO A 1 -13.66 2.30 -11.36
CA PRO A 1 -14.15 3.53 -12.03
C PRO A 1 -14.61 4.66 -11.08
N ALA A 2 -15.55 4.43 -10.15
CA ALA A 2 -16.13 5.50 -9.31
C ALA A 2 -15.11 6.15 -8.33
N ALA A 3 -14.23 5.35 -7.71
CA ALA A 3 -13.21 5.88 -6.79
C ALA A 3 -12.17 6.79 -7.49
N ALA A 4 -11.80 6.47 -8.75
CA ALA A 4 -10.85 7.25 -9.55
C ALA A 4 -11.42 8.62 -9.98
N ARG A 5 -12.75 8.71 -10.16
CA ARG A 5 -13.41 9.99 -10.44
C ARG A 5 -13.28 10.94 -9.25
N GLY A 6 -13.34 10.43 -8.02
CA GLY A 6 -13.31 11.26 -6.81
C GLY A 6 -12.07 12.14 -6.67
N THR A 7 -10.86 11.60 -6.90
CA THR A 7 -9.62 12.42 -6.83
C THR A 7 -9.65 13.51 -7.90
N THR A 8 -10.03 13.18 -9.13
CA THR A 8 -10.10 14.13 -10.25
C THR A 8 -11.14 15.22 -10.00
N GLU A 9 -12.33 14.86 -9.52
CA GLU A 9 -13.41 15.80 -9.18
C GLU A 9 -13.00 16.77 -8.07
N LEU A 10 -12.27 16.29 -7.06
CA LEU A 10 -11.74 17.15 -5.99
C LEU A 10 -10.72 18.18 -6.51
N ILE A 11 -9.84 17.76 -7.43
CA ILE A 11 -8.86 18.65 -8.06
C ILE A 11 -9.58 19.69 -8.92
N ALA A 12 -10.48 19.26 -9.80
CA ALA A 12 -11.24 20.14 -10.68
C ALA A 12 -12.09 21.14 -9.88
N LYS A 13 -12.74 20.69 -8.81
CA LYS A 13 -13.50 21.55 -7.89
C LYS A 13 -12.62 22.63 -7.25
N ARG A 14 -11.39 22.29 -6.86
CA ARG A 14 -10.44 23.25 -6.25
C ARG A 14 -9.97 24.29 -7.27
N LEU A 15 -9.92 23.93 -8.54
CA LEU A 15 -9.55 24.81 -9.65
C LEU A 15 -10.75 25.59 -10.23
N GLY A 16 -11.98 25.25 -9.83
CA GLY A 16 -13.19 25.88 -10.36
C GLY A 16 -13.49 25.53 -11.82
N VAL A 17 -12.97 24.40 -12.31
CA VAL A 17 -13.15 23.95 -13.71
C VAL A 17 -13.92 22.63 -13.78
N PRO A 18 -14.51 22.29 -14.95
CA PRO A 18 -15.08 20.96 -15.16
C PRO A 18 -14.03 19.85 -15.01
N ALA A 19 -14.43 18.69 -14.49
CA ALA A 19 -13.57 17.51 -14.32
C ALA A 19 -13.36 16.76 -15.65
N THR A 20 -12.84 17.46 -16.66
CA THR A 20 -12.53 16.89 -17.99
C THR A 20 -11.05 17.08 -18.30
N ALA A 21 -10.50 16.18 -19.13
CA ALA A 21 -9.11 16.28 -19.56
C ALA A 21 -8.81 17.62 -20.25
N ALA A 22 -9.69 18.09 -21.14
CA ALA A 22 -9.52 19.37 -21.83
C ALA A 22 -9.52 20.56 -20.88
N SER A 23 -10.44 20.59 -19.91
CA SER A 23 -10.50 21.67 -18.92
C SER A 23 -9.29 21.69 -18.00
N LEU A 24 -8.81 20.53 -17.54
CA LEU A 24 -7.63 20.43 -16.69
C LEU A 24 -6.35 20.78 -17.46
N ALA A 25 -6.24 20.39 -18.73
CA ALA A 25 -5.09 20.70 -19.60
C ALA A 25 -4.97 22.18 -19.95
N ALA A 26 -6.08 22.94 -19.89
CA ALA A 26 -6.10 24.38 -20.13
C ALA A 26 -5.73 25.22 -18.89
N VAL A 27 -5.62 24.60 -17.71
CA VAL A 27 -5.21 25.29 -16.48
C VAL A 27 -3.70 25.49 -16.49
N ASP A 28 -3.25 26.58 -15.87
CA ASP A 28 -1.84 26.81 -15.59
C ASP A 28 -1.20 25.59 -14.87
N PRO A 29 -0.05 25.06 -15.35
CA PRO A 29 0.56 23.87 -14.78
C PRO A 29 0.90 23.98 -13.29
N GLU A 30 1.37 25.15 -12.82
CA GLU A 30 1.70 25.33 -11.41
C GLU A 30 0.45 25.32 -10.53
N ALA A 31 -0.63 25.95 -11.00
CA ALA A 31 -1.93 25.91 -10.33
C ALA A 31 -2.49 24.47 -10.27
N LEU A 32 -2.38 23.70 -11.35
CA LEU A 32 -2.81 22.31 -11.40
C LEU A 32 -2.01 21.44 -10.40
N LEU A 33 -0.69 21.57 -10.39
CA LEU A 33 0.19 20.85 -9.46
C LEU A 33 -0.09 21.23 -8.00
N THR A 34 -0.35 22.50 -7.74
CA THR A 34 -0.72 22.99 -6.40
C THR A 34 -2.04 22.38 -5.94
N ALA A 35 -3.06 22.36 -6.81
CA ALA A 35 -4.35 21.77 -6.51
C ALA A 35 -4.24 20.25 -6.29
N GLN A 36 -3.50 19.57 -7.15
CA GLN A 36 -3.21 18.14 -7.04
C GLN A 36 -2.56 17.81 -5.70
N THR A 37 -1.43 18.45 -5.39
CA THR A 37 -0.69 18.24 -4.14
C THR A 37 -1.57 18.52 -2.92
N GLY A 38 -2.39 19.57 -2.99
CA GLY A 38 -3.33 19.91 -1.94
C GLY A 38 -4.41 18.85 -1.70
N VAL A 39 -4.85 18.13 -2.73
CA VAL A 39 -5.80 17.02 -2.62
C VAL A 39 -5.10 15.75 -2.14
N THR A 40 -3.93 15.44 -2.69
CA THR A 40 -3.24 14.17 -2.44
C THR A 40 -2.41 14.14 -1.17
N SER A 41 -2.08 15.30 -0.58
CA SER A 41 -1.36 15.37 0.70
C SER A 41 -2.11 14.73 1.87
N GLY A 42 -3.44 14.61 1.79
CA GLY A 42 -4.26 13.86 2.74
C GLY A 42 -4.36 12.35 2.45
N GLY A 43 -3.64 11.86 1.44
CA GLY A 43 -3.64 10.47 1.04
C GLY A 43 -3.05 9.55 2.10
N ASN A 44 -3.55 8.31 2.16
CA ASN A 44 -3.03 7.30 3.07
C ASN A 44 -2.86 5.98 2.30
N PRO A 45 -1.64 5.39 2.24
CA PRO A 45 -1.39 4.12 1.56
C PRO A 45 -2.31 2.99 2.03
N LEU A 46 -2.72 3.01 3.31
CA LEU A 46 -3.63 2.02 3.88
C LEU A 46 -5.08 2.15 3.39
N THR A 47 -5.48 3.32 2.87
CA THR A 47 -6.87 3.56 2.42
C THR A 47 -6.97 3.86 0.94
N GLY A 48 -5.87 4.17 0.25
CA GLY A 48 -5.83 4.54 -1.17
C GLY A 48 -6.58 5.83 -1.53
N ARG A 49 -7.20 6.51 -0.56
CA ARG A 49 -8.03 7.69 -0.80
C ARG A 49 -7.15 8.87 -1.22
N ASN A 50 -7.69 9.70 -2.12
CA ASN A 50 -7.03 10.90 -2.62
C ASN A 50 -5.63 10.61 -3.17
N SER A 51 -5.49 9.54 -3.95
CA SER A 51 -4.25 9.20 -4.64
C SER A 51 -4.53 8.86 -6.11
N PHE A 52 -3.48 8.78 -6.92
CA PHE A 52 -3.56 8.22 -8.27
C PHE A 52 -3.21 6.74 -8.22
N GLN A 53 -4.07 5.92 -8.78
CA GLN A 53 -3.96 4.46 -8.77
C GLN A 53 -4.39 3.92 -10.14
N PRO A 54 -3.94 2.72 -10.52
CA PRO A 54 -4.46 2.04 -11.70
C PRO A 54 -6.00 1.93 -11.64
N VAL A 55 -6.64 2.05 -12.81
CA VAL A 55 -8.09 1.95 -12.96
C VAL A 55 -8.38 0.89 -14.01
N VAL A 56 -9.24 -0.07 -13.68
CA VAL A 56 -9.81 -0.99 -14.68
C VAL A 56 -10.70 -0.16 -15.61
N ASP A 57 -10.20 0.13 -16.80
CA ASP A 57 -10.81 1.01 -17.81
C ASP A 57 -11.49 0.24 -18.96
N GLY A 58 -11.25 -1.07 -19.04
CA GLY A 58 -11.80 -1.93 -20.09
C GLY A 58 -11.00 -1.91 -21.40
N GLU A 59 -9.95 -1.10 -21.51
CA GLU A 59 -9.12 -0.97 -22.70
C GLU A 59 -7.66 -1.33 -22.40
N LEU A 60 -6.97 -0.49 -21.62
CA LEU A 60 -5.57 -0.74 -21.23
C LEU A 60 -5.50 -1.76 -20.10
N LEU A 61 -6.39 -1.65 -19.11
CA LEU A 61 -6.54 -2.58 -18.01
C LEU A 61 -7.94 -3.19 -18.08
N PRO A 62 -8.12 -4.28 -18.85
CA PRO A 62 -9.45 -4.84 -19.11
C PRO A 62 -10.06 -5.56 -17.91
N HIS A 63 -9.22 -6.04 -16.99
CA HIS A 63 -9.62 -6.82 -15.82
C HIS A 63 -8.89 -6.33 -14.57
N ASP A 64 -9.40 -6.69 -13.40
CA ASP A 64 -8.67 -6.48 -12.16
C ASP A 64 -7.33 -7.24 -12.22
N PRO A 65 -6.20 -6.56 -12.00
CA PRO A 65 -4.88 -7.18 -12.16
C PRO A 65 -4.63 -8.29 -11.15
N VAL A 66 -5.20 -8.19 -9.94
CA VAL A 66 -5.06 -9.23 -8.93
C VAL A 66 -5.82 -10.47 -9.39
N GLU A 67 -7.08 -10.32 -9.81
CA GLU A 67 -7.87 -11.45 -10.33
C GLU A 67 -7.20 -12.11 -11.55
N ALA A 68 -6.70 -11.30 -12.49
CA ALA A 68 -6.01 -11.81 -13.68
C ALA A 68 -4.74 -12.59 -13.32
N LEU A 69 -3.92 -12.09 -12.40
CA LEU A 69 -2.71 -12.77 -11.94
C LEU A 69 -3.05 -14.09 -11.23
N HIS A 70 -4.08 -14.11 -10.39
CA HIS A 70 -4.57 -15.34 -9.74
C HIS A 70 -5.14 -16.34 -10.75
N ALA A 71 -5.71 -15.88 -11.86
CA ALA A 71 -6.18 -16.73 -12.96
C ALA A 71 -5.06 -17.20 -13.89
N GLY A 72 -3.80 -16.84 -13.63
CA GLY A 72 -2.65 -17.32 -14.38
C GLY A 72 -2.25 -16.46 -15.57
N ALA A 73 -2.66 -15.18 -15.62
CA ALA A 73 -2.25 -14.25 -16.70
C ALA A 73 -0.72 -14.16 -16.89
N SER A 74 0.06 -14.45 -15.85
CA SER A 74 1.53 -14.48 -15.88
C SER A 74 2.15 -15.87 -15.73
N ALA A 75 1.37 -16.96 -15.89
CA ALA A 75 1.80 -18.31 -15.52
C ALA A 75 3.04 -18.82 -16.30
N GLY A 76 3.26 -18.34 -17.53
CA GLY A 76 4.42 -18.71 -18.35
C GLY A 76 5.69 -17.88 -18.13
N ILE A 77 5.68 -16.92 -17.20
CA ILE A 77 6.78 -15.97 -16.97
C ILE A 77 7.48 -16.35 -15.67
N ASP A 78 8.80 -16.47 -15.69
CA ASP A 78 9.60 -16.63 -14.46
C ASP A 78 9.49 -15.37 -13.60
N LEU A 79 9.22 -15.53 -12.31
CA LEU A 79 8.91 -14.44 -11.40
C LEU A 79 9.77 -14.50 -10.13
N LEU A 80 10.42 -13.36 -9.82
CA LEU A 80 11.05 -13.10 -8.53
C LEU A 80 10.24 -11.99 -7.83
N LEU A 81 9.81 -12.24 -6.60
CA LEU A 81 9.01 -11.34 -5.79
C LEU A 81 9.54 -11.32 -4.36
N GLY A 82 9.45 -10.17 -3.68
CA GLY A 82 9.83 -10.10 -2.28
C GLY A 82 9.24 -8.91 -1.54
N THR A 83 9.50 -8.90 -0.24
CA THR A 83 9.15 -7.81 0.68
C THR A 83 10.35 -7.47 1.54
N ASN A 84 10.37 -6.27 2.10
CA ASN A 84 11.32 -5.94 3.15
C ASN A 84 10.79 -6.37 4.52
N THR A 85 11.71 -6.66 5.45
CA THR A 85 11.34 -7.17 6.78
C THR A 85 10.44 -6.20 7.54
N GLU A 86 10.70 -4.89 7.41
CA GLU A 86 9.97 -3.82 8.10
C GLU A 86 9.42 -2.74 7.16
N GLU A 87 8.78 -3.14 6.04
CA GLU A 87 8.16 -2.23 5.03
C GLU A 87 7.57 -0.95 5.63
N TYR A 88 6.72 -1.09 6.65
CA TYR A 88 5.97 0.02 7.26
C TYR A 88 6.84 1.16 7.84
N ARG A 89 8.11 0.89 8.19
CA ARG A 89 8.92 1.82 8.98
C ARG A 89 9.23 3.13 8.25
N LEU A 90 9.31 3.12 6.92
CA LEU A 90 9.52 4.35 6.13
C LEU A 90 8.43 5.38 6.40
N TRP A 91 7.18 4.95 6.60
CA TRP A 91 6.05 5.86 6.85
C TRP A 91 5.80 6.10 8.34
N PHE A 92 6.11 5.13 9.20
CA PHE A 92 5.78 5.23 10.62
C PHE A 92 6.85 5.95 11.44
N VAL A 93 8.13 5.75 11.11
CA VAL A 93 9.25 6.27 11.92
C VAL A 93 9.45 7.78 11.76
N PRO A 94 9.50 8.37 10.54
CA PRO A 94 9.77 9.81 10.40
C PRO A 94 8.73 10.71 11.09
N GLY A 95 7.47 10.28 11.13
CA GLY A 95 6.38 10.99 11.81
C GLY A 95 6.21 10.66 13.30
N GLY A 96 7.03 9.75 13.85
CA GLY A 96 6.92 9.22 15.22
C GLY A 96 5.61 8.46 15.47
N LEU A 97 4.99 7.90 14.42
CA LEU A 97 3.73 7.18 14.53
C LEU A 97 3.92 5.90 15.37
N THR A 98 5.06 5.23 15.22
CA THR A 98 5.42 4.04 16.00
C THR A 98 5.28 4.28 17.50
N GLU A 99 5.75 5.42 18.00
CA GLU A 99 5.72 5.82 19.41
C GLU A 99 4.33 6.32 19.85
N LYS A 100 3.57 6.94 18.93
CA LYS A 100 2.25 7.55 19.21
C LYS A 100 1.09 6.53 19.24
N ILE A 101 1.30 5.31 18.74
CA ILE A 101 0.26 4.27 18.74
C ILE A 101 0.18 3.61 20.12
N SER A 102 -0.94 3.87 20.80
CA SER A 102 -1.28 3.20 22.07
C SER A 102 -1.98 1.87 21.81
N ARG A 103 -2.12 1.04 22.86
CA ARG A 103 -2.89 -0.21 22.81
C ARG A 103 -4.35 0.01 22.36
N LEU A 104 -4.95 1.14 22.75
CA LEU A 104 -6.30 1.52 22.31
C LEU A 104 -6.35 1.81 20.81
N LYS A 105 -5.39 2.61 20.29
CA LYS A 105 -5.30 2.90 18.86
C LYS A 105 -5.03 1.64 18.04
N LEU A 106 -4.18 0.73 18.52
CA LEU A 106 -3.99 -0.58 17.91
C LEU A 106 -5.32 -1.34 17.84
N ARG A 107 -6.07 -1.46 18.94
CA ARG A 107 -7.37 -2.17 18.96
C ARG A 107 -8.39 -1.56 17.99
N LEU A 108 -8.44 -0.23 17.89
CA LEU A 108 -9.30 0.47 16.94
C LEU A 108 -8.88 0.21 15.49
N ALA A 109 -7.57 0.16 15.21
CA ALA A 109 -7.05 -0.19 13.90
C ALA A 109 -7.42 -1.64 13.52
N LEU A 110 -7.24 -2.61 14.43
CA LEU A 110 -7.65 -4.00 14.21
C LEU A 110 -9.13 -4.11 13.85
N LEU A 111 -10.00 -3.39 14.57
CA LEU A 111 -11.43 -3.35 14.27
C LEU A 111 -11.70 -2.75 12.88
N LYS A 112 -11.08 -1.62 12.56
CA LYS A 112 -11.22 -0.94 11.26
C LYS A 112 -10.82 -1.84 10.10
N PHE A 113 -9.72 -2.58 10.23
CA PHE A 113 -9.21 -3.49 9.20
C PHE A 113 -9.79 -4.91 9.30
N ARG A 114 -10.76 -5.14 10.20
CA ARG A 114 -11.38 -6.45 10.46
C ARG A 114 -10.36 -7.56 10.76
N VAL A 115 -9.26 -7.20 11.40
CA VAL A 115 -8.22 -8.14 11.84
C VAL A 115 -8.64 -8.72 13.20
N PRO A 116 -8.75 -10.06 13.33
CA PRO A 116 -9.07 -10.66 14.62
C PRO A 116 -8.04 -10.30 15.70
N ASN A 117 -8.50 -10.06 16.93
CA ASN A 117 -7.59 -9.80 18.07
C ASN A 117 -6.61 -10.96 18.31
N ALA A 118 -6.99 -12.19 17.94
CA ALA A 118 -6.11 -13.35 18.00
C ALA A 118 -4.85 -13.15 17.16
N THR A 119 -4.95 -12.52 15.99
CA THR A 119 -3.81 -12.21 15.11
C THR A 119 -2.81 -11.32 15.85
N ALA A 120 -3.23 -10.22 16.47
CA ALA A 120 -2.33 -9.35 17.21
C ALA A 120 -1.61 -10.05 18.39
N ARG A 121 -2.21 -11.10 18.98
CA ARG A 121 -1.53 -11.92 20.00
C ARG A 121 -0.38 -12.73 19.41
N VAL A 122 -0.56 -13.29 18.21
CA VAL A 122 0.50 -14.03 17.50
C VAL A 122 1.69 -13.10 17.23
N TYR A 123 1.44 -11.88 16.76
CA TYR A 123 2.51 -10.91 16.48
C TYR A 123 3.27 -10.52 17.74
N ARG A 124 2.57 -10.36 18.87
CA ARG A 124 3.18 -10.05 20.16
C ARG A 124 3.99 -11.22 20.72
N ALA A 125 3.52 -12.45 20.56
CA ALA A 125 4.22 -13.64 21.03
C ALA A 125 5.60 -13.78 20.36
N ASN A 126 5.71 -13.45 19.07
CA ASN A 126 6.97 -13.48 18.32
C ASN A 126 7.78 -12.18 18.42
N ARG A 127 7.27 -11.16 19.14
CA ARG A 127 7.90 -9.84 19.30
C ARG A 127 7.63 -9.30 20.72
N PRO A 128 8.18 -9.94 21.77
CA PRO A 128 7.84 -9.62 23.16
C PRO A 128 8.12 -8.16 23.53
N ASP A 129 9.16 -7.56 22.95
CA ASP A 129 9.60 -6.20 23.23
C ASP A 129 8.98 -5.14 22.29
N ALA A 130 8.14 -5.55 21.34
CA ALA A 130 7.57 -4.62 20.37
C ALA A 130 6.50 -3.71 20.99
N THR A 131 6.60 -2.43 20.67
CA THR A 131 5.59 -1.42 20.98
C THR A 131 4.28 -1.70 20.22
N PRO A 132 3.13 -1.17 20.66
CA PRO A 132 1.88 -1.32 19.91
C PRO A 132 1.95 -0.77 18.48
N GLY A 133 2.78 0.25 18.24
CA GLY A 133 3.03 0.78 16.89
C GLY A 133 3.84 -0.16 16.01
N GLU A 134 4.84 -0.86 16.56
CA GLU A 134 5.58 -1.90 15.83
C GLU A 134 4.70 -3.11 15.51
N ILE A 135 3.81 -3.50 16.43
CA ILE A 135 2.81 -4.55 16.15
C ILE A 135 1.85 -4.12 15.04
N LEU A 136 1.34 -2.87 15.09
CA LEU A 136 0.49 -2.34 14.02
C LEU A 136 1.23 -2.30 12.68
N GLY A 137 2.50 -1.88 12.71
CA GLY A 137 3.36 -1.80 11.54
C GLY A 137 3.59 -3.16 10.89
N ALA A 138 3.97 -4.17 11.66
CA ALA A 138 4.15 -5.54 11.17
C ALA A 138 2.85 -6.12 10.58
N LEU A 139 1.70 -5.84 11.21
CA LEU A 139 0.40 -6.21 10.65
C LEU A 139 0.11 -5.48 9.32
N ALA A 140 0.49 -4.20 9.22
CA ALA A 140 0.33 -3.43 7.99
C ALA A 140 1.21 -3.96 6.85
N THR A 141 2.48 -4.30 7.14
CA THR A 141 3.37 -4.99 6.20
C THR A 141 2.71 -6.25 5.64
N ASP A 142 2.17 -7.11 6.51
CA ASP A 142 1.59 -8.36 6.06
C ASP A 142 0.27 -8.15 5.30
N LEU A 143 -0.60 -7.27 5.79
CA LEU A 143 -1.89 -7.02 5.17
C LEU A 143 -1.76 -6.39 3.78
N LEU A 144 -0.82 -5.46 3.60
CA LEU A 144 -0.66 -4.71 2.36
C LEU A 144 0.27 -5.38 1.34
N LEU A 145 1.29 -6.12 1.81
CA LEU A 145 2.38 -6.58 0.95
C LEU A 145 2.59 -8.09 1.06
N ARG A 146 3.03 -8.58 2.23
CA ARG A 146 3.50 -9.98 2.35
C ARG A 146 2.40 -11.01 2.09
N VAL A 147 1.18 -10.80 2.58
CA VAL A 147 0.07 -11.76 2.36
C VAL A 147 -0.41 -11.75 0.91
N PRO A 148 -0.71 -10.61 0.26
CA PRO A 148 -1.01 -10.59 -1.17
C PRO A 148 0.08 -11.24 -2.04
N LEU A 149 1.35 -10.96 -1.72
CA LEU A 149 2.51 -11.52 -2.40
C LEU A 149 2.58 -13.05 -2.26
N ASN A 150 2.41 -13.58 -1.05
CA ASN A 150 2.35 -15.03 -0.80
C ASN A 150 1.18 -15.68 -1.52
N ARG A 151 -0.01 -15.05 -1.55
CA ARG A 151 -1.16 -15.58 -2.28
C ARG A 151 -0.91 -15.68 -3.78
N LEU A 152 -0.18 -14.72 -4.36
CA LEU A 152 0.24 -14.80 -5.75
C LEU A 152 1.23 -15.94 -5.97
N ALA A 153 2.20 -16.12 -5.06
CA ALA A 153 3.13 -17.25 -5.11
C ALA A 153 2.39 -18.59 -5.05
N ASP A 154 1.43 -18.73 -4.13
CA ASP A 154 0.60 -19.93 -3.96
C ASP A 154 -0.19 -20.24 -5.24
N ALA A 155 -0.80 -19.23 -5.87
CA ALA A 155 -1.54 -19.38 -7.12
C ALA A 155 -0.67 -19.85 -8.29
N ARG A 156 0.65 -19.70 -8.19
CA ARG A 156 1.64 -20.06 -9.21
C ARG A 156 2.35 -21.38 -8.92
N THR A 157 1.98 -22.13 -7.89
CA THR A 157 2.63 -23.40 -7.49
C THR A 157 2.68 -24.44 -8.63
N HIS A 158 1.72 -24.40 -9.56
CA HIS A 158 1.66 -25.29 -10.73
C HIS A 158 1.83 -24.54 -12.06
N ALA A 159 2.28 -23.29 -12.02
CA ALA A 159 2.54 -22.52 -13.21
C ALA A 159 3.80 -23.05 -13.94
N PRO A 160 3.85 -22.98 -15.28
CA PRO A 160 5.02 -23.41 -16.04
C PRO A 160 6.27 -22.55 -15.77
N GLY A 161 6.11 -21.27 -15.46
CA GLY A 161 7.21 -20.38 -15.07
C GLY A 161 7.62 -20.55 -13.61
N ALA A 162 8.92 -20.45 -13.33
CA ALA A 162 9.46 -20.52 -11.99
C ALA A 162 8.96 -19.35 -11.12
N THR A 163 8.83 -19.58 -9.81
CA THR A 163 8.42 -18.55 -8.85
C THR A 163 9.35 -18.59 -7.64
N TYR A 164 10.06 -17.49 -7.41
CA TYR A 164 11.00 -17.32 -6.29
C TYR A 164 10.52 -16.20 -5.37
N VAL A 165 10.53 -16.46 -4.07
CA VAL A 165 10.13 -15.50 -3.04
C VAL A 165 11.33 -15.17 -2.16
N TYR A 166 11.56 -13.88 -1.91
CA TYR A 166 12.60 -13.42 -0.99
C TYR A 166 12.07 -12.47 0.08
N GLU A 167 12.80 -12.35 1.18
CA GLU A 167 12.64 -11.29 2.16
C GLU A 167 13.95 -10.53 2.32
N PHE A 168 13.93 -9.22 2.06
CA PHE A 168 15.10 -8.37 2.26
C PHE A 168 15.18 -7.95 3.74
N GLY A 169 16.32 -8.25 4.36
CA GLY A 169 16.51 -8.11 5.80
C GLY A 169 17.73 -7.30 6.21
N TRP A 170 18.42 -6.62 5.28
CA TRP A 170 19.53 -5.73 5.67
C TRP A 170 18.98 -4.45 6.31
N PRO A 171 19.32 -4.15 7.58
CA PRO A 171 18.81 -2.96 8.24
C PRO A 171 19.71 -1.75 7.95
N THR A 172 19.12 -0.63 7.52
CA THR A 172 19.89 0.61 7.35
C THR A 172 20.39 1.16 8.71
N PRO A 173 21.60 1.74 8.77
CA PRO A 173 22.06 2.48 9.95
C PRO A 173 21.31 3.82 10.14
N VAL A 174 20.49 4.23 9.18
CA VAL A 174 19.74 5.49 9.25
C VAL A 174 18.56 5.36 10.20
N GLN A 175 18.63 6.08 11.32
CA GLN A 175 17.60 6.13 12.34
C GLN A 175 17.21 4.71 12.83
N ARG A 176 15.92 4.46 13.06
CA ARG A 176 15.36 3.16 13.41
C ARG A 176 14.56 2.58 12.24
N LEU A 177 15.01 2.79 11.01
CA LEU A 177 14.25 2.39 9.81
C LEU A 177 14.29 0.88 9.55
N GLY A 178 15.33 0.16 9.96
CA GLY A 178 15.42 -1.29 9.69
C GLY A 178 15.52 -1.58 8.20
N ALA A 179 15.01 -2.72 7.75
CA ALA A 179 14.78 -3.00 6.33
C ALA A 179 13.42 -2.40 5.93
N CYS A 180 13.35 -1.06 5.86
CA CYS A 180 12.12 -0.36 5.48
C CYS A 180 11.89 -0.42 3.97
N HIS A 181 10.70 -0.03 3.54
CA HIS A 181 10.37 0.12 2.11
C HIS A 181 11.43 0.91 1.33
N ALA A 182 11.70 0.50 0.08
CA ALA A 182 12.61 1.12 -0.87
C ALA A 182 14.10 1.10 -0.46
N LEU A 183 14.52 0.07 0.27
CA LEU A 183 15.92 -0.08 0.72
C LEU A 183 16.70 -1.14 -0.09
N GLU A 184 15.98 -2.07 -0.70
CA GLU A 184 16.47 -3.18 -1.53
C GLU A 184 16.87 -2.76 -2.95
#